data_AF-A0A661TLJ5-F1
#
_entry.id   AF-A0A661TLJ5-F1
#
_cell.length_a   1.000
_cell.length_b   1.000
_cell.length_c   1.000
_cell.angle_alpha   90.00
_cell.angle_beta   90.00
_cell.angle_gamma   90.00
#
_symmetry.space_group_name_H-M   'P 1'
#
loop_
_entity.id
_entity.type
_entity.pdbx_description
1 polymer ?
#
loop_
_entity_poly.entity_id
_entity_poly.type
_entity_poly.pdbx_seq_one_letter_code
_entity_poly.pdbx_strand_id
1 'polypeptide(L)'
;MGCFVKIVHIVGRSKNGKTTLILDLIVELRRRGLNVGTLKHSGHAHELEKPGKDSYRHRQAGAVPAAVVTPDQMAVFMPRQPGENPFDRLGPLF
;
A
#
# COMPACT_ATOMS: atom_id res chain seq x y z
N MET A 1 -2.73 -22.88 9.57
CA MET A 1 -1.28 -22.60 9.54
C MET A 1 -1.12 -21.09 9.39
N GLY A 2 -0.82 -20.35 10.46
CA GLY A 2 -0.71 -18.89 10.38
C GLY A 2 0.59 -18.49 9.69
N CYS A 3 0.52 -17.71 8.62
CA CYS A 3 1.68 -17.04 8.07
C CYS A 3 2.06 -15.90 9.03
N PHE A 4 3.14 -16.06 9.79
CA PHE A 4 3.65 -14.99 10.64
C PHE A 4 4.49 -14.04 9.80
N VAL A 5 3.88 -12.93 9.39
CA VAL A 5 4.56 -11.85 8.68
C VAL A 5 5.37 -11.02 9.68
N LYS A 6 6.66 -10.80 9.40
CA LYS A 6 7.49 -9.90 10.22
C LYS A 6 7.30 -8.45 9.75
N ILE A 7 6.84 -7.59 10.65
CA ILE A 7 6.59 -6.17 10.38
C ILE A 7 7.72 -5.33 11.00
N VAL A 8 8.29 -4.41 10.20
CA VAL A 8 9.30 -3.45 10.65
C VAL A 8 8.86 -2.03 10.28
N HIS A 9 8.80 -1.14 11.26
CA HIS A 9 8.46 0.27 11.05
C HIS A 9 9.72 1.13 10.92
N ILE A 10 9.86 1.84 9.80
CA ILE A 10 10.92 2.83 9.58
C ILE A 10 10.33 4.24 9.78
N VAL A 11 10.62 4.84 10.93
CA VAL A 11 10.08 6.14 11.37
C VAL A 11 11.17 7.21 11.47
N GLY A 12 10.82 8.47 11.22
CA GLY A 12 11.76 9.59 11.29
C GLY A 12 11.27 10.83 10.57
N ARG A 13 11.98 11.96 10.72
CA ARG A 13 11.60 13.27 10.14
C ARG A 13 11.60 13.26 8.61
N SER A 14 10.79 14.12 7.99
CA SER A 14 10.72 14.23 6.51
C SER A 14 12.09 14.59 5.92
N LYS A 15 12.38 14.11 4.69
CA LYS A 15 13.64 14.39 3.95
C LYS A 15 14.96 13.93 4.62
N ASN A 16 14.90 12.95 5.54
CA ASN A 16 16.09 12.39 6.22
C ASN A 16 16.50 11.00 5.67
N GLY A 17 16.33 10.75 4.38
CA GLY A 17 16.83 9.50 3.76
C GLY A 17 15.99 8.23 4.00
N LYS A 18 14.85 8.30 4.69
CA LYS A 18 13.97 7.13 4.92
C LYS A 18 13.60 6.38 3.65
N THR A 19 13.23 7.11 2.60
CA THR A 19 12.86 6.51 1.32
C THR A 19 14.05 5.76 0.72
N THR A 20 15.24 6.36 0.73
CA THR A 20 16.47 5.73 0.26
C THR A 20 16.75 4.44 1.03
N LEU A 21 16.74 4.50 2.38
CA LEU A 21 16.97 3.33 3.22
C LEU A 21 15.97 2.21 2.92
N ILE A 22 14.68 2.54 2.78
CA ILE A 22 13.64 1.54 2.47
C ILE A 22 13.91 0.88 1.12
N LEU A 23 14.29 1.65 0.09
CA LEU A 23 14.62 1.11 -1.23
C LEU A 23 15.81 0.16 -1.18
N ASP A 24 16.88 0.54 -0.48
CA ASP A 24 18.09 -0.29 -0.33
C ASP A 24 17.77 -1.60 0.41
N LEU A 25 16.93 -1.54 1.45
CA LEU A 25 16.45 -2.72 2.17
C LEU A 25 15.62 -3.64 1.28
N ILE A 26 14.72 -3.10 0.46
CA ILE A 26 13.93 -3.92 -0.47
C ILE A 26 14.86 -4.66 -1.44
N VAL A 27 15.81 -3.97 -2.05
CA VAL A 27 16.77 -4.56 -2.99
C VAL A 27 17.54 -5.70 -2.32
N GLU A 28 18.10 -5.46 -1.14
CA GLU A 28 18.90 -6.47 -0.43
C GLU A 28 18.06 -7.67 0.03
N LEU A 29 16.85 -7.45 0.54
CA LEU A 29 15.97 -8.53 0.98
C LEU A 29 15.46 -9.37 -0.21
N ARG A 30 15.13 -8.73 -1.35
CA ARG A 30 14.80 -9.43 -2.59
C ARG A 30 15.99 -10.24 -3.10
N ARG A 31 17.22 -9.71 -3.04
CA ARG A 31 18.45 -10.42 -3.40
C ARG A 31 18.67 -11.69 -2.57
N ARG A 32 18.18 -11.69 -1.33
CA ARG A 32 18.19 -12.86 -0.42
C ARG A 32 17.02 -13.83 -0.64
N GLY A 33 16.18 -13.62 -1.66
CA GLY A 33 15.06 -14.49 -2.00
C GLY A 33 13.80 -14.27 -1.15
N LEU A 34 13.71 -13.18 -0.40
CA LEU A 34 12.53 -12.87 0.41
C LEU A 34 11.47 -12.14 -0.42
N ASN A 35 10.19 -12.40 -0.13
CA ASN A 35 9.10 -11.54 -0.58
C ASN A 35 8.95 -10.38 0.41
N VAL A 36 8.90 -9.15 -0.11
CA VAL A 36 8.88 -7.93 0.69
C VAL A 36 7.71 -7.07 0.26
N GLY A 37 6.80 -6.84 1.18
CA GLY A 37 5.74 -5.85 1.05
C GLY A 37 6.16 -4.49 1.62
N THR A 38 5.57 -3.41 1.11
CA THR A 38 5.72 -2.08 1.72
C THR A 38 4.39 -1.38 1.91
N LEU A 39 4.29 -0.63 2.99
CA LEU A 39 3.15 0.21 3.31
C LEU A 39 3.68 1.60 3.68
N LYS A 40 3.26 2.63 2.94
CA LYS A 40 3.62 4.02 3.20
C LYS A 40 2.43 4.77 3.79
N HIS A 41 2.60 5.33 4.98
CA HIS A 41 1.66 6.28 5.55
C HIS A 41 2.05 7.70 5.09
N SER A 42 1.17 8.36 4.32
CA SER A 42 1.27 9.78 3.97
C SER A 42 0.11 10.54 4.61
N GLY A 43 0.39 11.71 5.20
CA GLY A 43 -0.64 12.62 5.71
C GLY A 43 -1.29 13.49 4.63
N HIS A 44 -0.77 13.46 3.41
CA HIS A 44 -1.34 14.20 2.29
C HIS A 44 -2.35 13.34 1.54
N ALA A 45 -3.52 13.91 1.22
CA ALA A 45 -4.42 13.31 0.26
C ALA A 45 -3.69 13.19 -1.07
N HIS A 46 -3.41 11.96 -1.48
CA HIS A 46 -2.91 11.66 -2.81
C HIS A 46 -4.08 11.11 -3.60
N GLU A 47 -4.46 11.78 -4.68
CA GLU A 47 -5.31 11.17 -5.69
C GLU A 47 -4.53 9.99 -6.28
N LEU A 48 -4.84 8.79 -5.80
CA LEU A 48 -4.23 7.54 -6.30
C LEU A 48 -4.58 7.28 -7.77
N GLU A 49 -5.64 7.93 -8.26
CA GLU A 49 -6.01 7.98 -9.67
C GLU A 49 -6.57 9.36 -10.03
N LYS A 50 -6.28 9.79 -11.26
CA LYS A 50 -6.84 11.00 -11.84
C LYS A 50 -8.37 10.88 -12.03
N PRO A 51 -9.13 11.96 -11.80
CA PRO A 51 -10.55 12.03 -12.15
C PRO A 51 -10.78 11.66 -13.63
N GLY A 52 -11.86 10.92 -13.89
CA GLY A 52 -12.32 10.58 -15.24
C GLY A 52 -12.04 9.16 -15.73
N LYS A 53 -11.24 8.35 -15.01
CA LYS A 53 -11.09 6.92 -15.29
C LYS A 53 -12.31 6.10 -14.81
N ASP A 54 -12.54 4.93 -15.38
CA ASP A 54 -13.67 4.07 -15.01
C ASP A 54 -13.59 3.59 -13.55
N SER A 55 -12.41 3.20 -13.10
CA SER A 55 -12.10 2.90 -11.69
C SER A 55 -12.37 4.06 -10.73
N TYR A 56 -12.16 5.30 -11.17
CA TYR A 56 -12.57 6.49 -10.43
C TYR A 56 -14.10 6.61 -10.37
N ARG A 57 -14.79 6.40 -11.50
CA ARG A 57 -16.26 6.43 -11.57
C ARG A 57 -16.90 5.33 -10.71
N HIS A 58 -16.34 4.13 -10.67
CA HIS A 58 -16.80 3.03 -9.81
C HIS A 58 -16.80 3.44 -8.33
N ARG A 59 -15.72 4.10 -7.88
CA ARG A 59 -15.61 4.60 -6.50
C ARG A 59 -16.62 5.72 -6.21
N GLN A 60 -16.75 6.67 -7.13
CA GLN A 60 -17.74 7.75 -6.99
C GLN A 60 -19.18 7.21 -6.96
N ALA A 61 -19.44 6.09 -7.63
CA ALA A 61 -20.73 5.39 -7.59
C ALA A 61 -20.95 4.55 -6.31
N GLY A 62 -19.94 4.43 -5.43
CA GLY A 62 -20.06 3.75 -4.13
C GLY A 62 -19.44 2.35 -4.04
N ALA A 63 -18.64 1.92 -5.02
CA ALA A 63 -17.98 0.61 -4.96
C ALA A 63 -16.94 0.52 -3.82
N VAL A 64 -17.03 -0.52 -2.99
CA VAL A 64 -16.13 -0.78 -1.85
C VAL A 64 -15.87 -2.29 -1.71
N PRO A 65 -14.68 -2.81 -2.10
CA PRO A 65 -13.58 -2.11 -2.79
C PRO A 65 -13.87 -1.87 -4.29
N ALA A 66 -13.06 -1.02 -4.91
CA ALA A 66 -12.92 -0.94 -6.36
C ALA A 66 -11.52 -1.42 -6.77
N ALA A 67 -11.38 -2.15 -7.88
CA ALA A 67 -10.10 -2.70 -8.31
C ALA A 67 -9.86 -2.50 -9.81
N VAL A 68 -8.58 -2.45 -10.19
CA VAL A 68 -8.09 -2.46 -11.57
C VAL A 68 -7.09 -3.61 -11.69
N VAL A 69 -7.22 -4.40 -12.77
CA VAL A 69 -6.30 -5.49 -13.09
C VAL A 69 -5.81 -5.30 -14.52
N THR A 70 -4.50 -5.37 -14.71
CA THR A 70 -3.80 -5.38 -16.00
C THR A 70 -3.01 -6.69 -16.12
N PRO A 71 -2.45 -7.03 -17.29
CA PRO A 71 -1.65 -8.24 -17.45
C PRO A 71 -0.44 -8.33 -16.50
N ASP A 72 0.06 -7.19 -16.04
CA ASP A 72 1.28 -7.06 -15.25
C ASP A 72 1.05 -6.61 -13.81
N GLN A 73 -0.09 -5.98 -13.49
CA GLN A 73 -0.31 -5.31 -12.22
C GLN A 73 -1.78 -5.34 -11.76
N MET A 74 -1.98 -5.11 -10.47
CA MET A 74 -3.30 -4.86 -9.91
C MET A 74 -3.24 -3.70 -8.92
N ALA A 75 -4.33 -2.96 -8.84
CA ALA A 75 -4.54 -1.92 -7.86
C ALA A 75 -5.91 -2.10 -7.20
N VAL A 76 -5.95 -2.01 -5.86
CA VAL A 76 -7.18 -2.07 -5.08
C VAL A 76 -7.34 -0.77 -4.32
N PHE A 77 -8.48 -0.13 -4.51
CA PHE A 77 -8.87 1.09 -3.81
C PHE A 77 -9.87 0.73 -2.72
N MET A 78 -9.52 1.08 -1.49
CA MET A 78 -10.37 0.94 -0.33
C MET A 78 -10.51 2.29 0.36
N PRO A 79 -11.73 2.79 0.59
CA PRO A 79 -11.92 3.94 1.44
C PRO A 79 -11.49 3.61 2.87
N ARG A 80 -10.92 4.59 3.56
CA ARG A 80 -10.66 4.46 4.99
C ARG A 80 -11.98 4.50 5.74
N GLN A 81 -12.25 3.52 6.60
CA GLN A 81 -13.40 3.58 7.50
C GLN A 81 -13.04 4.34 8.78
N PRO A 82 -13.92 5.23 9.27
CA PRO A 82 -13.74 5.86 10.57
C PRO A 82 -13.61 4.81 11.69
N GLY A 83 -12.63 4.97 12.57
CA GLY A 83 -12.40 4.07 13.71
C GLY A 83 -11.66 2.77 13.37
N GLU A 84 -11.39 2.47 12.10
CA GLU A 84 -10.65 1.28 11.68
C GLU A 84 -9.13 1.53 11.69
N ASN A 85 -8.37 0.57 12.20
CA ASN A 85 -6.93 0.54 12.04
C ASN A 85 -6.59 0.09 10.60
N PRO A 86 -5.99 0.96 9.75
CA PRO A 86 -5.71 0.61 8.36
C PRO A 86 -4.74 -0.56 8.21
N PHE A 87 -3.92 -0.86 9.22
CA PHE A 87 -3.01 -2.00 9.20
C PHE A 87 -3.75 -3.34 9.31
N ASP A 88 -4.86 -3.41 10.06
CA ASP A 88 -5.64 -4.64 10.21
C ASP A 88 -6.30 -5.03 8.88
N ARG A 89 -6.74 -4.02 8.13
CA ARG A 89 -7.36 -4.20 6.81
C ARG A 89 -6.35 -4.58 5.72
N LEU A 90 -5.13 -4.08 5.80
CA LEU A 90 -4.06 -4.36 4.83
C LEU A 90 -3.23 -5.59 5.18
N GLY A 91 -3.28 -6.04 6.44
CA GLY A 91 -2.56 -7.21 6.95
C GLY A 91 -2.71 -8.45 6.07
N PRO A 92 -3.93 -8.83 5.61
CA PRO A 92 -4.13 -9.98 4.74
C PRO A 92 -3.45 -9.90 3.35
N LEU A 93 -2.93 -8.75 2.95
CA LEU A 93 -2.16 -8.60 1.69
C LEU A 93 -0.69 -8.99 1.83
N PHE A 94 -0.19 -9.19 3.06
CA PHE A 94 1.19 -9.51 3.37
C PHE A 94 1.29 -10.89 4.02
#